data_AF-A0AAU9TZF0-F1
#
_entry.id   AF-A0AAU9TZF0-F1
#
_cell.length_a   1.000
_cell.length_b   1.000
_cell.length_c   1.000
_cell.angle_alpha   90.00
_cell.angle_beta   90.00
_cell.angle_gamma   90.00
#
_symmetry.space_group_name_H-M   'P 1'
#
loop_
_entity.id
_entity.type
_entity.pdbx_description
1 polymer ?
#
loop_
_entity_poly.entity_id
_entity_poly.type
_entity_poly.pdbx_seq_one_letter_code
_entity_poly.pdbx_strand_id
1 'polypeptide(L)'
;MPPDATGVARAVALADAGYSQRRIARMLGVPRTTVQDAIRRFQETESYTRSPGLGRHRCTSTRDDRFVISNVLRNRFCIATEARTRLFEVRNVSVSERTIRRRLVERNLRAFHPARAPQLIPQHHTHTHTSTTIW
;
A
#
# COMPACT_ATOMS: atom_id res chain seq x y z
N MET A 1 -21.73 -15.13 11.98
CA MET A 1 -21.14 -14.56 10.75
C MET A 1 -21.75 -13.19 10.52
N PRO A 2 -20.99 -12.13 10.21
CA PRO A 2 -21.58 -10.84 9.85
C PRO A 2 -22.39 -10.99 8.55
N PRO A 3 -23.52 -10.28 8.41
CA PRO A 3 -24.32 -10.33 7.19
C PRO A 3 -23.46 -9.85 6.02
N ASP A 4 -23.52 -10.64 4.96
CA ASP A 4 -23.14 -10.24 3.62
C ASP A 4 -23.93 -8.99 3.19
N ALA A 5 -23.51 -8.32 2.11
CA ALA A 5 -24.16 -7.10 1.65
C ALA A 5 -25.68 -7.29 1.42
N THR A 6 -26.06 -8.47 0.93
CA THR A 6 -27.46 -8.89 0.78
C THR A 6 -28.19 -9.00 2.12
N GLY A 7 -27.57 -9.56 3.15
CA GLY A 7 -28.12 -9.64 4.50
C GLY A 7 -28.32 -8.26 5.14
N VAL A 8 -27.40 -7.31 4.90
CA VAL A 8 -27.55 -5.91 5.35
C VAL A 8 -28.71 -5.24 4.63
N ALA A 9 -28.81 -5.36 3.31
CA ALA A 9 -29.90 -4.80 2.53
C ALA A 9 -31.28 -5.33 2.99
N ARG A 10 -31.37 -6.64 3.25
CA ARG A 10 -32.59 -7.26 3.82
C ARG A 10 -32.91 -6.73 5.22
N ALA A 11 -31.90 -6.55 6.07
CA ALA A 11 -32.10 -6.01 7.41
C ALA A 11 -32.61 -4.57 7.39
N VAL A 12 -32.08 -3.74 6.50
CA VAL A 12 -32.51 -2.35 6.30
C VAL A 12 -33.94 -2.30 5.75
N ALA A 13 -34.25 -3.05 4.69
CA ALA A 13 -35.60 -3.07 4.11
C ALA A 13 -36.67 -3.54 5.13
N LEU A 14 -36.35 -4.50 6.00
CA LEU A 14 -37.27 -4.93 7.06
C LEU A 14 -37.38 -3.88 8.19
N ALA A 15 -36.32 -3.13 8.47
CA ALA A 15 -36.39 -2.03 9.42
C ALA A 15 -37.26 -0.88 8.88
N ASP A 16 -37.14 -0.56 7.60
CA ASP A 16 -37.97 0.45 6.92
C ASP A 16 -39.44 0.03 6.86
N ALA A 17 -39.71 -1.27 6.75
CA ALA A 17 -41.05 -1.84 6.87
C ALA A 17 -41.61 -1.86 8.31
N GLY A 18 -40.89 -1.32 9.29
CA GLY A 18 -41.35 -1.16 10.68
C GLY A 18 -41.15 -2.40 11.57
N TYR A 19 -40.40 -3.41 11.14
CA TYR A 19 -40.13 -4.57 11.98
C TYR A 19 -39.12 -4.26 13.08
N SER A 20 -39.36 -4.80 14.28
CA SER A 20 -38.39 -4.66 15.38
C SER A 20 -37.10 -5.42 15.09
N GLN A 21 -35.95 -4.90 15.54
CA GLN A 21 -34.64 -5.55 15.37
C GLN A 21 -34.61 -7.01 15.86
N ARG A 22 -35.35 -7.35 16.92
CA ARG A 22 -35.49 -8.72 17.43
C ARG A 22 -36.23 -9.63 16.46
N ARG A 23 -37.24 -9.13 15.74
CA ARG A 23 -37.97 -9.87 14.72
C ARG A 23 -37.11 -10.08 13.47
N ILE A 24 -36.39 -9.04 13.05
CA ILE A 24 -35.43 -9.09 11.94
C ILE A 24 -34.33 -10.11 12.22
N ALA A 25 -33.75 -10.09 13.42
CA ALA A 25 -32.74 -11.04 13.85
C ALA A 25 -33.21 -12.51 13.74
N ARG A 26 -34.43 -12.79 14.18
CA ARG A 26 -35.04 -14.13 14.05
C ARG A 26 -35.29 -14.51 12.59
N MET A 27 -35.79 -13.59 11.76
CA MET A 27 -36.04 -13.83 10.33
C MET A 27 -34.75 -14.12 9.55
N LEU A 28 -33.67 -13.44 9.89
CA LEU A 28 -32.38 -13.55 9.21
C LEU A 28 -31.43 -14.58 9.84
N GLY A 29 -31.81 -15.20 10.98
CA GLY A 29 -30.96 -16.18 11.68
C GLY A 29 -29.65 -15.59 12.23
N VAL A 30 -29.60 -14.28 12.50
CA VAL A 30 -28.41 -13.58 12.98
C VAL A 30 -28.64 -12.96 14.37
N PRO A 31 -27.59 -12.76 15.17
CA PRO A 31 -27.72 -12.06 16.45
C PRO A 31 -28.30 -10.65 16.29
N ARG A 32 -29.11 -10.21 17.25
CA ARG A 32 -29.73 -8.87 17.26
C ARG A 32 -28.70 -7.74 17.25
N THR A 33 -27.55 -7.91 17.90
CA THR A 33 -26.43 -6.96 17.86
C THR A 33 -25.90 -6.77 16.44
N THR A 34 -25.80 -7.85 15.67
CA THR A 34 -25.38 -7.80 14.27
C THR A 34 -26.36 -7.02 13.39
N VAL A 35 -27.67 -7.16 13.62
CA VAL A 35 -28.71 -6.36 12.93
C VAL A 35 -28.59 -4.89 13.31
N GLN A 36 -28.41 -4.59 14.60
CA GLN A 36 -28.23 -3.23 15.08
C GLN A 36 -27.00 -2.56 14.46
N ASP A 37 -25.86 -3.26 14.43
CA ASP A 37 -24.62 -2.76 13.84
C ASP A 37 -24.72 -2.57 12.33
N ALA A 38 -25.45 -3.46 11.64
CA ALA A 38 -25.70 -3.37 10.21
C ALA A 38 -26.54 -2.13 9.85
N ILE A 39 -27.64 -1.91 10.58
CA ILE A 39 -28.52 -0.74 10.38
C ILE A 39 -27.76 0.55 10.72
N ARG A 40 -27.05 0.59 11.85
CA ARG A 40 -26.25 1.77 12.24
C ARG A 40 -25.21 2.10 11.17
N ARG A 41 -24.46 1.09 10.70
CA ARG A 41 -23.46 1.29 9.64
C ARG A 41 -24.09 1.83 8.36
N PHE A 42 -25.24 1.29 7.95
CA PHE A 42 -25.94 1.78 6.77
C PHE A 42 -26.36 3.25 6.94
N GLN A 43 -26.85 3.65 8.10
CA GLN A 43 -27.19 5.06 8.39
C GLN A 43 -25.97 5.99 8.36
N GLU A 44 -24.79 5.51 8.77
CA GLU A 44 -23.55 6.30 8.77
C GLU A 44 -22.86 6.39 7.39
N THR A 45 -22.99 5.37 6.55
CA THR A 45 -22.18 5.21 5.33
C THR A 45 -23.00 5.10 4.04
N GLU A 46 -24.32 4.98 4.14
CA GLU A 46 -25.27 4.72 3.03
C GLU A 46 -24.87 3.52 2.16
N SER A 47 -24.08 2.61 2.71
CA SER A 47 -23.51 1.47 2.00
C SER A 47 -23.90 0.16 2.67
N TYR A 48 -24.32 -0.80 1.85
CA TYR A 48 -24.58 -2.18 2.27
C TYR A 48 -23.30 -3.01 2.40
N THR A 49 -22.20 -2.52 1.84
CA THR A 49 -20.91 -3.21 1.86
C THR A 49 -20.10 -2.82 3.09
N ARG A 50 -19.27 -3.75 3.56
CA ARG A 50 -18.34 -3.47 4.66
C ARG A 50 -17.27 -2.49 4.16
N SER A 51 -17.10 -1.37 4.86
CA SER A 51 -15.98 -0.45 4.60
C SER A 51 -14.64 -1.20 4.74
N PRO A 52 -13.68 -0.95 3.84
CA PRO A 52 -12.35 -1.53 3.97
C PRO A 52 -11.77 -1.13 5.32
N GLY A 53 -11.19 -2.10 6.03
CA GLY A 53 -10.49 -1.81 7.27
C GLY A 53 -9.28 -0.90 7.00
N LEU A 54 -8.99 0.02 7.93
CA LEU A 54 -7.84 0.92 7.85
C LEU A 54 -6.48 0.21 7.88
N GLY A 55 -6.47 -1.08 8.23
CA GLY A 55 -5.26 -1.88 8.38
C GLY A 55 -4.43 -1.46 9.60
N ARG A 56 -3.20 -1.97 9.69
CA ARG A 56 -2.27 -1.62 10.76
C ARG A 56 -1.63 -0.26 10.46
N HIS A 57 -1.64 0.64 11.45
CA HIS A 57 -0.93 1.91 11.35
C HIS A 57 0.57 1.69 11.11
N ARG A 58 1.15 2.60 10.31
CA ARG A 58 2.59 2.61 10.02
C ARG A 58 3.36 3.03 11.28
N CYS A 59 4.57 2.50 11.46
CA CYS A 59 5.47 2.94 12.52
C CYS A 59 6.11 4.32 12.26
N THR A 60 6.18 4.74 11.00
CA THR A 60 6.70 6.05 10.61
C THR A 60 5.56 6.99 10.25
N SER A 61 5.71 8.26 10.60
CA SER A 61 4.86 9.35 10.15
C SER A 61 5.31 9.88 8.79
N THR A 62 4.43 10.59 8.08
CA THR A 62 4.78 11.29 6.83
C THR A 62 5.94 12.27 7.03
N ARG A 63 6.08 12.87 8.23
CA ARG A 63 7.21 13.76 8.54
C ARG A 63 8.53 13.01 8.64
N ASP A 64 8.52 11.82 9.20
CA ASP A 64 9.68 10.94 9.32
C ASP A 64 10.12 10.46 7.94
N ASP A 65 9.16 10.04 7.11
CA ASP A 65 9.42 9.61 5.75
C ASP A 65 10.09 10.73 4.94
N ARG A 66 9.56 11.97 5.03
CA ARG A 66 10.16 13.16 4.38
C ARG A 66 11.59 13.44 4.88
N PHE A 67 11.84 13.28 6.17
CA PHE A 67 13.18 13.45 6.74
C PHE A 67 14.17 12.43 6.16
N VAL A 68 13.80 11.15 6.13
CA VAL A 68 14.61 10.07 5.55
C VAL A 68 14.90 10.33 4.08
N ILE A 69 13.88 10.67 3.29
CA ILE A 69 14.02 10.96 1.86
C ILE A 69 14.98 12.14 1.65
N SER A 70 14.79 13.23 2.39
CA SER A 70 15.65 14.42 2.26
C SER A 70 17.09 14.13 2.66
N ASN A 71 17.31 13.29 3.68
CA ASN A 71 18.65 12.91 4.11
C ASN A 71 19.39 12.11 3.02
N VAL A 72 18.72 11.13 2.39
CA VAL A 72 19.28 10.31 1.31
C VAL A 72 19.47 11.12 0.02
N LEU A 73 18.60 12.09 -0.27
CA LEU A 73 18.77 12.94 -1.45
C LEU A 73 19.96 13.91 -1.30
N ARG A 74 20.24 14.39 -0.08
CA ARG A 74 21.41 15.23 0.20
C ARG A 74 22.73 14.46 0.16
N ASN A 75 22.73 13.22 0.64
CA ASN A 75 23.88 12.32 0.54
C ASN A 75 23.45 11.03 -0.16
N ARG A 76 23.67 10.98 -1.49
CA ARG A 76 23.21 9.89 -2.36
C ARG A 76 23.85 8.53 -2.02
N PHE A 77 24.99 8.53 -1.33
CA PHE A 77 25.71 7.31 -0.91
C PHE A 77 25.31 6.83 0.50
N CYS A 78 24.43 7.56 1.19
CA CYS A 78 23.92 7.19 2.51
C CYS A 78 23.24 5.82 2.48
N ILE A 79 23.70 4.90 3.33
CA ILE A 79 23.17 3.54 3.41
C ILE A 79 21.88 3.56 4.27
N ALA A 80 20.98 2.61 4.05
CA ALA A 80 19.73 2.52 4.80
C ALA A 80 19.94 2.35 6.32
N THR A 81 21.03 1.74 6.76
CA THR A 81 21.42 1.64 8.18
C THR A 81 21.77 3.01 8.77
N GLU A 82 22.51 3.84 8.05
CA GLU A 82 22.86 5.20 8.46
C GLU A 82 21.63 6.10 8.51
N ALA A 83 20.77 6.02 7.49
CA ALA A 83 19.51 6.75 7.45
C ALA A 83 18.57 6.35 8.61
N ARG A 84 18.56 5.06 8.98
CA ARG A 84 17.86 4.57 10.18
C ARG A 84 18.44 5.19 11.45
N THR A 85 19.76 5.13 11.63
CA THR A 85 20.42 5.66 12.82
C THR A 85 20.17 7.16 12.97
N ARG A 86 20.29 7.94 11.89
CA ARG A 86 19.96 9.37 11.89
C ARG A 86 18.50 9.64 12.22
N LEU A 87 17.57 8.82 11.70
CA LEU A 87 16.16 8.96 12.04
C LEU A 87 15.92 8.73 13.54
N PHE A 88 16.59 7.73 14.11
CA PHE A 88 16.54 7.48 15.55
C PHE A 88 17.12 8.64 16.36
N GLU A 89 18.30 9.14 16.01
CA GLU A 89 18.94 10.27 16.72
C GLU A 89 18.09 11.55 16.69
N VAL A 90 17.45 11.87 15.57
CA VAL A 90 16.76 13.16 15.37
C VAL A 90 15.27 13.11 15.74
N ARG A 91 14.64 11.93 15.70
CA ARG A 91 13.19 11.77 15.91
C ARG A 91 12.84 10.74 16.98
N ASN A 92 13.81 10.01 17.52
CA ASN A 92 13.62 8.92 18.46
C ASN A 92 12.66 7.82 17.94
N VAL A 93 12.64 7.62 16.62
CA VAL A 93 11.80 6.63 15.94
C VAL A 93 12.61 5.37 15.64
N SER A 94 12.36 4.31 16.41
CA SER A 94 13.02 3.02 16.22
C SER A 94 12.34 2.23 15.10
N VAL A 95 13.08 1.99 14.01
CA VAL A 95 12.60 1.23 12.85
C VAL A 95 13.66 0.28 12.34
N SER A 96 13.22 -0.79 11.69
CA SER A 96 14.15 -1.67 10.98
C SER A 96 14.73 -0.97 9.74
N GLU A 97 15.93 -1.38 9.34
CA GLU A 97 16.55 -0.96 8.09
C GLU A 97 15.66 -1.29 6.87
N ARG A 98 14.94 -2.43 6.93
CA ARG A 98 13.99 -2.84 5.89
C ARG A 98 12.81 -1.88 5.77
N THR A 99 12.36 -1.26 6.87
CA THR A 99 11.35 -0.20 6.85
C THR A 99 11.87 1.02 6.10
N ILE A 100 13.11 1.45 6.35
CA ILE A 100 13.75 2.57 5.63
C ILE A 100 13.80 2.29 4.13
N ARG A 101 14.29 1.10 3.72
CA ARG A 101 14.31 0.72 2.29
C ARG A 101 12.92 0.76 1.66
N ARG A 102 11.87 0.28 2.35
CA ARG A 102 10.49 0.37 1.87
C ARG A 102 10.06 1.81 1.62
N ARG A 103 10.39 2.75 2.51
CA ARG A 103 10.09 4.19 2.33
C ARG A 103 10.80 4.81 1.15
N LEU A 104 12.05 4.43 0.91
CA LEU A 104 12.81 4.88 -0.25
C LEU A 104 12.19 4.34 -1.55
N VAL A 105 11.82 3.06 -1.58
CA VAL A 105 11.16 2.42 -2.73
C VAL A 105 9.79 3.06 -3.04
N GLU A 106 8.99 3.41 -2.03
CA GLU A 106 7.71 4.14 -2.22
C GLU A 106 7.90 5.48 -2.95
N ARG A 107 9.12 6.03 -2.98
CA ARG A 107 9.48 7.26 -3.70
C ARG A 107 10.41 7.03 -4.89
N ASN A 108 10.47 5.79 -5.38
CA ASN A 108 11.33 5.40 -6.50
C ASN A 108 12.84 5.64 -6.26
N LEU A 109 13.26 5.74 -4.99
CA LEU A 109 14.67 5.77 -4.62
C LEU A 109 15.17 4.35 -4.43
N ARG A 110 15.69 3.78 -5.52
CA ARG A 110 16.29 2.45 -5.55
C ARG A 110 17.77 2.56 -5.92
N ALA A 111 18.58 1.71 -5.32
CA ALA A 111 19.91 1.44 -5.84
C ALA A 111 19.77 0.50 -7.03
N PHE A 112 20.36 0.86 -8.16
CA PHE A 112 20.44 0.02 -9.34
C PHE A 112 21.88 -0.48 -9.52
N HIS A 113 22.01 -1.67 -10.06
CA HIS A 113 23.31 -2.17 -10.52
C HIS A 113 23.51 -1.68 -11.96
N PRO A 114 24.72 -1.24 -12.34
CA PRO A 114 25.01 -0.89 -13.71
C PRO A 114 24.75 -2.11 -14.62
N ALA A 115 24.22 -1.85 -15.81
CA ALA A 115 24.01 -2.90 -16.80
C ALA A 115 25.35 -3.55 -17.17
N ARG A 116 25.39 -4.88 -17.17
CA ARG A 116 26.55 -5.62 -17.67
C ARG A 116 26.39 -5.76 -19.19
N ALA A 117 27.25 -5.08 -19.94
CA ALA A 117 27.37 -5.30 -21.38
C ALA A 117 28.31 -6.48 -21.65
N PRO A 118 28.09 -7.28 -22.72
CA PRO A 118 29.10 -8.23 -23.18
C PRO A 118 30.40 -7.49 -23.51
N GLN A 119 31.54 -8.14 -23.28
CA GLN A 119 32.83 -7.57 -23.66
C GLN A 119 32.88 -7.41 -25.18
N LEU A 120 33.21 -6.20 -25.64
CA LEU A 120 33.42 -5.94 -27.07
C LEU A 120 34.70 -6.65 -27.52
N ILE A 121 34.53 -7.77 -28.22
CA ILE A 121 35.60 -8.49 -28.91
C ILE A 121 35.91 -7.78 -30.26
N PRO A 122 37.16 -7.81 -30.77
CA PRO A 122 37.57 -7.13 -32.01
C PRO A 122 36.70 -7.43 -33.24
N GLN A 123 36.08 -8.63 -33.30
CA GLN A 123 35.19 -9.05 -34.37
C GLN A 123 33.91 -8.20 -34.49
N HIS A 124 33.52 -7.48 -33.43
CA HIS A 124 32.38 -6.56 -33.46
C HIS A 124 32.72 -5.19 -34.06
N HIS A 125 34.00 -4.89 -34.31
CA HIS A 125 34.45 -3.59 -34.83
C HIS A 125 34.50 -3.50 -36.36
N THR A 126 34.36 -4.62 -37.08
CA THR A 126 34.46 -4.61 -38.54
C THR A 126 33.12 -4.27 -39.16
N HIS A 127 32.83 -2.97 -39.31
CA HIS A 127 31.92 -2.50 -40.35
C HIS A 127 32.64 -2.64 -41.69
N THR A 128 32.37 -3.71 -42.44
CA THR A 128 32.82 -3.79 -43.83
C THR A 128 31.98 -2.83 -44.65
N HIS A 129 32.53 -1.65 -44.95
CA HIS A 129 32.00 -0.79 -45.99
C HIS A 129 32.25 -1.53 -47.31
N THR A 130 31.27 -2.29 -47.79
CA THR A 130 31.34 -2.84 -49.14
C THR A 130 31.20 -1.65 -50.09
N SER A 131 32.32 -1.09 -50.53
CA SER A 131 32.35 -0.17 -51.67
C SER A 131 31.89 -0.96 -52.89
N THR A 132 30.61 -0.83 -53.21
CA THR A 132 30.04 -1.32 -54.46
C THR A 132 30.60 -0.49 -55.59
N THR A 133 31.64 -0.98 -56.26
CA THR A 133 32.10 -0.45 -57.54
C THR A 133 31.08 -0.85 -58.61
N ILE A 134 30.28 0.10 -59.07
CA ILE A 134 29.38 -0.02 -60.23
C ILE A 134 30.20 0.35 -61.47
N TRP A 135 30.14 -0.47 -62.52
CA TRP A 135 30.77 -0.26 -63.83
C TRP A 135 30.12 0.88 -64.62
#